data_AF-A0A6C0LC22-F1
#
_entry.id   AF-A0A6C0LC22-F1
#
_cell.length_a   1.000
_cell.length_b   1.000
_cell.length_c   1.000
_cell.angle_alpha   90.00
_cell.angle_beta   90.00
_cell.angle_gamma   90.00
#
_symmetry.space_group_name_H-M   'P 1'
#
loop_
_entity.id
_entity.type
_entity.pdbx_description
1 polymer ?
#
loop_
_entity_poly.entity_id
_entity_poly.type
_entity_poly.pdbx_seq_one_letter_code
_entity_poly.pdbx_strand_id
1 'polypeptide(L)'
;MNDANNKKRENIIASIIDNTRIRMDVDNPFTKYYKFSRRWSNIKDAIFNYIQHELNINIKKDITLIHKGGRKYNYDFEINCESVKYNIELKFNANSVSKAPQFVSPYNPSKYMESSYEEYYYDNYLPKLKSLRDDLVFPDKLTYLQEINSPSPKCMKIYKDIYDNGCKKSSKYTGNPKDIEFYKLANKLSKESIIAFMSTTVLNIDLLNEYLISSQNAKIYMLYKNGKFHKQIVDPRKYTIVSYTVCKNKKNKFVAKTQEGKDIKILLRWKNGNGVAFPAFQIS
;
A
#
# COMPACT_ATOMS: atom_id res chain seq x y z
N MET A 1 1.57 8.79 8.90
CA MET A 1 0.29 8.62 9.63
C MET A 1 -0.40 7.30 9.32
N ASN A 2 -0.59 6.90 8.04
CA ASN A 2 -1.27 5.64 7.71
C ASN A 2 -0.47 4.37 8.05
N ASP A 3 0.83 4.31 7.75
CA ASP A 3 1.67 3.12 8.02
C ASP A 3 1.76 2.79 9.52
N ALA A 4 2.04 3.80 10.35
CA ALA A 4 2.06 3.63 11.80
C ALA A 4 0.71 3.15 12.37
N ASN A 5 -0.41 3.64 11.82
CA ASN A 5 -1.74 3.19 12.24
C ASN A 5 -2.05 1.77 11.76
N ASN A 6 -1.57 1.36 10.58
CA ASN A 6 -1.69 -0.02 10.11
C ASN A 6 -0.92 -0.98 11.01
N LYS A 7 0.36 -0.69 11.27
CA LYS A 7 1.19 -1.47 12.21
C LYS A 7 0.55 -1.59 13.59
N LYS A 8 -0.03 -0.51 14.12
CA LYS A 8 -0.77 -0.56 15.39
C LYS A 8 -1.96 -1.53 15.33
N ARG A 9 -2.72 -1.55 14.23
CA ARG A 9 -3.86 -2.49 14.06
C ARG A 9 -3.37 -3.92 13.95
N GLU A 10 -2.33 -4.17 13.17
CA GLU A 10 -1.70 -5.50 13.05
C GLU A 10 -1.22 -5.99 14.42
N ASN A 11 -0.50 -5.16 15.19
CA ASN A 11 -0.02 -5.52 16.52
C ASN A 11 -1.16 -5.80 17.51
N ILE A 12 -2.27 -5.07 17.41
CA ILE A 12 -3.48 -5.34 18.22
C ILE A 12 -4.02 -6.74 17.91
N ILE A 13 -4.12 -7.10 16.63
CA ILE A 13 -4.61 -8.42 16.21
C ILE A 13 -3.66 -9.51 16.70
N ALA A 14 -2.36 -9.37 16.45
CA ALA A 14 -1.32 -10.28 16.93
C ALA A 14 -1.39 -10.47 18.44
N SER A 15 -1.43 -9.37 19.20
CA SER A 15 -1.50 -9.42 20.66
C SER A 15 -2.74 -10.15 21.15
N ILE A 16 -3.89 -10.02 20.48
CA ILE A 16 -5.11 -10.75 20.87
C ILE A 16 -5.00 -12.25 20.53
N ILE A 17 -4.38 -12.58 19.40
CA ILE A 17 -4.24 -13.97 18.92
C ILE A 17 -3.16 -14.72 19.70
N ASP A 18 -1.99 -14.13 19.93
CA ASP A 18 -0.92 -14.79 20.69
C ASP A 18 -1.32 -14.95 22.17
N ASN A 19 -2.16 -14.04 22.68
CA ASN A 19 -2.81 -14.19 23.97
C ASN A 19 -4.01 -15.16 23.95
N THR A 20 -4.26 -15.94 22.89
CA THR A 20 -5.29 -17.01 22.93
C THR A 20 -5.00 -18.04 24.00
N ARG A 21 -3.72 -18.29 24.34
CA ARG A 21 -3.32 -19.12 25.50
C ARG A 21 -3.84 -18.56 26.83
N ILE A 22 -4.06 -17.24 26.93
CA ILE A 22 -4.62 -16.57 28.12
C ILE A 22 -6.10 -16.92 28.37
N ARG A 23 -6.82 -17.49 27.38
CA ARG A 23 -8.20 -17.97 27.58
C ARG A 23 -8.34 -19.05 28.67
N MET A 24 -7.26 -19.77 28.99
CA MET A 24 -7.31 -20.90 29.91
C MET A 24 -6.92 -20.55 31.36
N ASP A 25 -6.50 -19.31 31.60
CA ASP A 25 -6.07 -18.88 32.92
C ASP A 25 -6.94 -17.70 33.39
N VAL A 26 -7.94 -18.03 34.22
CA VAL A 26 -8.91 -17.07 34.80
C VAL A 26 -8.21 -16.08 35.74
N ASP A 27 -7.04 -16.46 36.27
CA ASP A 27 -6.24 -15.64 37.18
C ASP A 27 -5.27 -14.71 36.44
N ASN A 28 -5.17 -14.83 35.12
CA ASN A 28 -4.30 -13.99 34.32
C ASN A 28 -4.80 -12.53 34.30
N PRO A 29 -4.00 -11.55 34.76
CA PRO A 29 -4.40 -10.14 34.85
C PRO A 29 -4.77 -9.52 33.50
N PHE A 30 -4.33 -10.08 32.36
CA PHE A 30 -4.71 -9.60 31.04
C PHE A 30 -6.19 -9.84 30.70
N THR A 31 -6.84 -10.84 31.32
CA THR A 31 -8.30 -11.07 31.12
C THR A 31 -9.14 -9.92 31.69
N LYS A 32 -8.62 -9.21 32.71
CA LYS A 32 -9.29 -8.05 33.33
C LYS A 32 -9.48 -6.89 32.34
N TYR A 33 -8.56 -6.66 31.40
CA TYR A 33 -8.70 -5.60 30.40
C TYR A 33 -9.95 -5.78 29.53
N TYR A 34 -10.27 -7.03 29.14
CA TYR A 34 -11.47 -7.33 28.37
C TYR A 34 -12.73 -7.21 29.22
N LYS A 35 -12.67 -7.55 30.52
CA LYS A 35 -13.78 -7.38 31.46
C LYS A 35 -14.19 -5.91 31.62
N PHE A 36 -13.22 -5.01 31.75
CA PHE A 36 -13.50 -3.61 32.07
C PHE A 36 -13.56 -2.68 30.84
N SER A 37 -13.19 -3.16 29.66
CA SER A 37 -13.28 -2.37 28.42
C SER A 37 -14.14 -3.06 27.36
N ARG A 38 -15.35 -2.53 27.18
CA ARG A 38 -16.27 -2.96 26.11
C ARG A 38 -15.62 -2.92 24.73
N ARG A 39 -14.76 -1.92 24.48
CA ARG A 39 -14.04 -1.79 23.20
C ARG A 39 -13.08 -2.96 22.97
N TRP A 40 -12.27 -3.30 23.97
CA TRP A 40 -11.33 -4.41 23.89
C TRP A 40 -12.05 -5.77 23.83
N SER A 41 -13.15 -5.93 24.58
CA SER A 41 -13.99 -7.13 24.50
C SER A 41 -14.55 -7.33 23.09
N ASN A 42 -15.15 -6.28 22.51
CA ASN A 42 -15.75 -6.36 21.19
C ASN A 42 -14.74 -6.70 20.09
N ILE A 43 -13.54 -6.09 20.09
CA ILE A 43 -12.53 -6.41 19.08
C ILE A 43 -11.99 -7.82 19.23
N LYS A 44 -11.79 -8.29 20.48
CA LYS A 44 -11.40 -9.66 20.79
C LYS A 44 -12.43 -10.65 20.25
N ASP A 45 -13.71 -10.43 20.54
CA ASP A 45 -14.79 -11.31 20.10
C ASP A 45 -14.90 -11.31 18.56
N ALA A 46 -14.72 -10.16 17.92
CA ALA A 46 -14.70 -10.08 16.46
C ALA A 46 -13.54 -10.88 15.83
N ILE A 47 -12.34 -10.82 16.41
CA ILE A 47 -11.17 -11.60 15.95
C ILE A 47 -11.43 -13.09 16.15
N PHE A 48 -11.92 -13.49 17.31
CA PHE A 48 -12.18 -14.90 17.60
C PHE A 48 -13.32 -15.47 16.75
N ASN A 49 -14.36 -14.70 16.48
CA ASN A 49 -15.41 -15.10 15.55
C ASN A 49 -14.84 -15.31 14.14
N TYR A 50 -13.93 -14.45 13.69
CA TYR A 50 -13.25 -14.63 12.40
C TYR A 50 -12.42 -15.91 12.37
N ILE A 51 -11.59 -16.15 13.38
CA ILE A 51 -10.77 -17.37 13.44
C ILE A 51 -11.66 -18.62 13.48
N GLN A 52 -12.67 -18.64 14.33
CA GLN A 52 -13.54 -19.79 14.53
C GLN A 52 -14.46 -20.07 13.34
N HIS A 53 -15.12 -19.05 12.80
CA HIS A 53 -16.20 -19.24 11.84
C HIS A 53 -15.79 -18.95 10.40
N GLU A 54 -14.87 -18.02 10.18
CA GLU A 54 -14.45 -17.66 8.81
C GLU A 54 -13.23 -18.50 8.37
N LEU A 55 -12.25 -18.68 9.26
CA LEU A 55 -11.10 -19.56 9.00
C LEU A 55 -11.35 -21.03 9.38
N ASN A 56 -12.44 -21.32 10.10
CA ASN A 56 -12.76 -22.66 10.60
C ASN A 56 -11.65 -23.25 11.48
N ILE A 57 -11.00 -22.40 12.28
CA ILE A 57 -9.92 -22.80 13.19
C ILE A 57 -10.50 -22.91 14.61
N ASN A 58 -10.30 -24.05 15.27
CA ASN A 58 -10.67 -24.20 16.66
C ASN A 58 -9.75 -23.33 17.55
N ILE A 59 -10.32 -22.27 18.11
CA ILE A 59 -9.64 -21.31 19.00
C ILE A 59 -9.12 -21.90 20.32
N LYS A 60 -9.44 -23.17 20.62
CA LYS A 60 -8.86 -23.92 21.74
C LYS A 60 -7.54 -24.62 21.39
N LYS A 61 -7.18 -24.68 20.10
CA LYS A 61 -5.89 -25.22 19.64
C LYS A 61 -4.80 -24.17 19.73
N ASP A 62 -3.55 -24.60 19.66
CA ASP A 62 -2.42 -23.69 19.51
C ASP A 62 -2.50 -22.96 18.17
N ILE A 63 -2.60 -21.63 18.25
CA ILE A 63 -2.62 -20.71 17.11
C ILE A 63 -1.50 -19.70 17.35
N THR A 64 -0.70 -19.47 16.32
CA THR A 64 0.34 -18.44 16.36
C THR A 64 0.14 -17.47 15.21
N LEU A 65 0.38 -16.18 15.45
CA LEU A 65 0.41 -15.19 14.40
C LEU A 65 1.85 -14.69 14.23
N ILE A 66 2.35 -14.80 13.00
CA ILE A 66 3.68 -14.28 12.64
C ILE A 66 3.47 -13.05 11.76
N HIS A 67 3.98 -11.90 12.19
CA HIS A 67 3.98 -10.70 11.35
C HIS A 67 4.78 -10.95 10.07
N LYS A 68 4.13 -10.73 8.93
CA LYS A 68 4.74 -10.78 7.61
C LYS A 68 4.49 -9.41 7.02
N GLY A 69 5.44 -8.50 7.14
CA GLY A 69 5.24 -7.12 6.70
C GLY A 69 6.29 -6.68 5.70
N GLY A 70 6.06 -5.52 5.12
CA GLY A 70 7.03 -4.86 4.26
C GLY A 70 7.05 -5.44 2.85
N ARG A 71 8.19 -5.30 2.16
CA ARG A 71 8.26 -5.51 0.70
C ARG A 71 8.65 -6.92 0.28
N LYS A 72 9.05 -7.76 1.24
CA LYS A 72 9.42 -9.16 1.00
C LYS A 72 8.19 -10.06 0.88
N TYR A 73 7.12 -9.74 1.60
CA TYR A 73 5.88 -10.51 1.64
C TYR A 73 4.74 -9.71 0.99
N ASN A 74 3.75 -10.43 0.46
CA ASN A 74 2.60 -9.82 -0.21
C ASN A 74 1.33 -9.81 0.67
N TYR A 75 1.44 -10.14 1.95
CA TYR A 75 0.38 -10.25 2.94
C TYR A 75 0.94 -9.72 4.27
N ASP A 76 0.10 -9.42 5.26
CA ASP A 76 0.45 -8.71 6.51
C ASP A 76 0.81 -9.64 7.68
N PHE A 77 0.23 -10.84 7.72
CA PHE A 77 0.55 -11.85 8.73
C PHE A 77 0.24 -13.27 8.29
N GLU A 78 0.98 -14.21 8.85
CA GLU A 78 0.75 -15.65 8.73
C GLU A 78 0.08 -16.14 10.00
N ILE A 79 -1.11 -16.73 9.87
CA ILE A 79 -1.74 -17.46 10.99
C ILE A 79 -1.42 -18.94 10.80
N ASN A 80 -0.77 -19.53 11.80
CA ASN A 80 -0.42 -20.94 11.82
C ASN A 80 -1.27 -21.65 12.86
N CYS A 81 -1.94 -22.72 12.44
CA CYS A 81 -2.64 -23.64 13.34
C CYS A 81 -2.38 -25.06 12.85
N GLU A 82 -1.79 -25.89 13.73
CA GLU A 82 -1.36 -27.24 13.39
C GLU A 82 -0.42 -27.25 12.15
N SER A 83 -0.80 -27.97 11.10
CA SER A 83 -0.06 -28.07 9.83
C SER A 83 -0.52 -27.10 8.74
N VAL A 84 -1.49 -26.22 9.04
CA VAL A 84 -2.08 -25.30 8.04
C VAL A 84 -1.59 -23.87 8.27
N LYS A 85 -1.24 -23.21 7.16
CA LYS A 85 -0.78 -21.81 7.13
C LYS A 85 -1.77 -20.95 6.35
N TYR A 86 -2.11 -19.80 6.90
CA TYR A 86 -3.01 -18.84 6.27
C TYR A 86 -2.28 -17.51 6.04
N ASN A 87 -2.12 -17.12 4.78
CA ASN A 87 -1.53 -15.84 4.39
C ASN A 87 -2.59 -14.75 4.42
N ILE A 88 -2.60 -13.93 5.47
CA ILE A 88 -3.65 -12.95 5.72
C ILE A 88 -3.21 -11.53 5.33
N GLU A 89 -4.04 -10.85 4.55
CA GLU A 89 -3.94 -9.41 4.24
C GLU A 89 -5.06 -8.65 4.95
N LEU A 90 -4.71 -7.65 5.75
CA LEU A 90 -5.66 -6.84 6.50
C LEU A 90 -6.11 -5.63 5.68
N LYS A 91 -7.42 -5.45 5.54
CA LYS A 91 -7.99 -4.15 5.10
C LYS A 91 -8.92 -3.58 6.16
N PHE A 92 -8.56 -2.41 6.65
CA PHE A 92 -9.38 -1.66 7.60
C PHE A 92 -10.43 -0.81 6.88
N ASN A 93 -11.62 -0.69 7.49
CA ASN A 93 -12.76 0.07 7.00
C ASN A 93 -13.33 -0.44 5.65
N ALA A 94 -13.24 -1.75 5.41
CA ALA A 94 -13.76 -2.41 4.23
C ALA A 94 -14.40 -3.75 4.63
N ASN A 95 -15.50 -4.12 3.96
CA ASN A 95 -16.11 -5.46 4.07
C ASN A 95 -16.05 -6.25 2.76
N SER A 96 -15.37 -5.71 1.75
CA SER A 96 -14.98 -6.43 0.54
C SER A 96 -13.74 -5.75 -0.04
N VAL A 97 -12.91 -6.49 -0.76
CA VAL A 97 -11.73 -5.98 -1.46
C VAL A 97 -12.11 -4.87 -2.45
N SER A 98 -13.25 -4.99 -3.13
CA SER A 98 -13.76 -3.96 -4.06
C SER A 98 -14.11 -2.62 -3.43
N LYS A 99 -14.26 -2.58 -2.09
CA LYS A 99 -14.51 -1.35 -1.32
C LYS A 99 -13.24 -0.85 -0.63
N ALA A 100 -12.12 -1.56 -0.74
CA ALA A 100 -10.84 -1.08 -0.25
C ALA A 100 -10.29 0.00 -1.20
N PRO A 101 -9.57 1.03 -0.68
CA PRO A 101 -8.98 2.07 -1.53
C PRO A 101 -7.98 1.55 -2.57
N GLN A 102 -7.35 0.41 -2.28
CA GLN A 102 -6.44 -0.32 -3.15
C GLN A 102 -6.34 -1.76 -2.64
N PHE A 103 -6.13 -2.72 -3.55
CA PHE A 103 -5.85 -4.11 -3.18
C PHE A 103 -4.38 -4.49 -3.38
N VAL A 104 -3.68 -3.80 -4.29
CA VAL A 104 -2.24 -4.00 -4.53
C VAL A 104 -1.59 -2.71 -5.04
N SER A 105 -0.27 -2.60 -4.86
CA SER A 105 0.45 -1.40 -5.25
C SER A 105 1.91 -1.68 -5.64
N PRO A 106 2.14 -2.21 -6.86
CA PRO A 106 3.47 -2.50 -7.38
C PRO A 106 4.38 -1.26 -7.35
N TYR A 107 5.61 -1.43 -6.90
CA TYR A 107 6.66 -0.42 -7.01
C TYR A 107 7.41 -0.56 -8.35
N ASN A 108 8.14 0.48 -8.75
CA ASN A 108 8.83 0.52 -10.05
C ASN A 108 7.85 0.22 -11.20
N PRO A 109 6.89 1.14 -11.44
CA PRO A 109 5.83 0.94 -12.42
C PRO A 109 6.38 0.68 -13.83
N SER A 110 7.58 1.16 -14.14
CA SER A 110 8.22 1.00 -15.45
C SER A 110 8.53 -0.45 -15.81
N LYS A 111 8.59 -1.36 -14.84
CA LYS A 111 8.65 -2.80 -15.12
C LYS A 111 7.46 -3.33 -15.91
N TYR A 112 6.35 -2.59 -15.89
CA TYR A 112 5.08 -2.99 -16.51
C TYR A 112 4.70 -2.03 -17.65
N MET A 113 5.66 -1.28 -18.18
CA MET A 113 5.44 -0.31 -19.26
C MET A 113 6.57 -0.42 -20.29
N GLU A 114 6.30 -0.02 -21.53
CA GLU A 114 7.32 -0.05 -22.60
C GLU A 114 8.44 0.98 -22.40
N SER A 115 8.20 2.01 -21.61
CA SER A 115 9.17 3.08 -21.33
C SER A 115 9.35 3.30 -19.84
N SER A 116 10.50 3.88 -19.46
CA SER A 116 10.85 4.20 -18.08
C SER A 116 10.28 5.56 -17.66
N TYR A 117 9.32 5.56 -16.73
CA TYR A 117 8.78 6.79 -16.14
C TYR A 117 9.83 7.51 -15.27
N GLU A 118 10.64 6.75 -14.55
CA GLU A 118 11.71 7.30 -13.70
C GLU A 118 12.71 8.08 -14.55
N GLU A 119 13.15 7.48 -15.65
CA GLU A 119 14.08 8.12 -16.59
C GLU A 119 13.43 9.32 -17.28
N TYR A 120 12.21 9.16 -17.77
CA TYR A 120 11.46 10.26 -18.38
C TYR A 120 11.33 11.46 -17.43
N TYR A 121 11.01 11.22 -16.15
CA TYR A 121 10.91 12.27 -15.15
C TYR A 121 12.28 12.92 -14.89
N TYR A 122 13.34 12.12 -14.77
CA TYR A 122 14.70 12.60 -14.57
C TYR A 122 15.13 13.55 -15.70
N ASP A 123 14.94 13.16 -16.95
CA ASP A 123 15.41 13.95 -18.09
C ASP A 123 14.56 15.22 -18.32
N ASN A 124 13.23 15.15 -18.08
CA ASN A 124 12.29 16.18 -18.53
C ASN A 124 11.73 17.09 -17.44
N TYR A 125 11.75 16.66 -16.17
CA TYR A 125 11.03 17.34 -15.08
C TYR A 125 11.87 17.58 -13.83
N LEU A 126 12.85 16.73 -13.52
CA LEU A 126 13.75 16.98 -12.40
C LEU A 126 14.56 18.29 -12.56
N PRO A 127 15.08 18.67 -13.75
CA PRO A 127 15.76 19.95 -13.94
C PRO A 127 14.84 21.15 -13.66
N LYS A 128 13.57 21.05 -14.07
CA LYS A 128 12.55 22.09 -13.81
C LYS A 128 12.23 22.21 -12.33
N LEU A 129 12.25 21.11 -11.59
CA LEU A 129 12.04 21.14 -10.14
C LEU A 129 13.24 21.76 -9.43
N LYS A 130 14.47 21.40 -9.86
CA LYS A 130 15.72 21.95 -9.32
C LYS A 130 15.87 23.44 -9.58
N SER A 131 15.32 23.98 -10.68
CA SER A 131 15.51 25.39 -11.06
C SER A 131 14.96 26.42 -10.06
N LEU A 132 14.16 26.03 -9.07
CA LEU A 132 13.71 26.92 -7.98
C LEU A 132 14.73 27.05 -6.83
N ARG A 133 15.75 26.20 -6.80
CA ARG A 133 16.63 26.03 -5.64
C ARG A 133 18.07 25.73 -6.09
N ASP A 134 18.94 26.70 -5.95
CA ASP A 134 20.36 26.54 -6.28
C ASP A 134 21.12 25.68 -5.26
N ASP A 135 20.58 25.54 -4.05
CA ASP A 135 21.10 24.68 -2.99
C ASP A 135 20.83 23.18 -3.22
N LEU A 136 20.04 22.83 -4.25
CA LEU A 136 19.78 21.44 -4.61
C LEU A 136 20.86 20.88 -5.52
N VAL A 137 21.49 19.81 -5.04
CA VAL A 137 22.38 18.97 -5.86
C VAL A 137 21.54 18.20 -6.87
N PHE A 138 21.93 18.26 -8.14
CA PHE A 138 21.32 17.42 -9.16
C PHE A 138 21.94 16.02 -9.08
N PRO A 139 21.15 14.97 -8.79
CA PRO A 139 21.72 13.63 -8.64
C PRO A 139 22.21 13.10 -9.99
N ASP A 140 23.30 12.33 -9.97
CA ASP A 140 23.74 11.55 -11.13
C ASP A 140 22.63 10.59 -11.58
N LYS A 141 22.51 10.39 -12.91
CA LYS A 141 21.41 9.63 -13.53
C LYS A 141 21.42 8.17 -13.10
N LEU A 142 22.59 7.55 -13.06
CA LEU A 142 22.73 6.15 -12.66
C LEU A 142 22.29 5.97 -11.20
N THR A 143 22.79 6.84 -10.32
CA THR A 143 22.45 6.84 -8.89
C THR A 143 20.95 7.07 -8.68
N TYR A 144 20.37 8.02 -9.40
CA TYR A 144 18.94 8.32 -9.33
C TYR A 144 18.10 7.10 -9.70
N LEU A 145 18.36 6.47 -10.86
CA LEU A 145 17.57 5.34 -11.35
C LEU A 145 17.66 4.12 -10.43
N GLN A 146 18.82 3.91 -9.80
CA GLN A 146 19.01 2.85 -8.81
C GLN A 146 18.19 3.09 -7.54
N GLU A 147 18.09 4.33 -7.06
CA GLU A 147 17.51 4.62 -5.76
C GLU A 147 16.05 5.08 -5.78
N ILE A 148 15.56 5.70 -6.86
CA ILE A 148 14.28 6.43 -6.87
C ILE A 148 13.05 5.57 -6.53
N ASN A 149 13.17 4.27 -6.77
CA ASN A 149 12.18 3.23 -6.44
C ASN A 149 12.17 2.82 -4.94
N SER A 150 12.99 3.46 -4.12
CA SER A 150 13.03 3.36 -2.66
C SER A 150 11.99 4.29 -2.01
N PRO A 151 11.49 4.05 -0.78
CA PRO A 151 10.63 5.02 -0.12
C PRO A 151 11.41 6.26 0.35
N SER A 152 12.73 6.13 0.48
CA SER A 152 13.63 7.16 0.97
C SER A 152 14.95 7.09 0.18
N PRO A 153 14.91 7.38 -1.14
CA PRO A 153 16.13 7.52 -1.96
C PRO A 153 17.09 8.52 -1.30
N LYS A 154 18.35 8.12 -1.11
CA LYS A 154 19.35 8.96 -0.45
C LYS A 154 19.67 10.18 -1.32
N CYS A 155 19.79 9.97 -2.63
CA CYS A 155 20.03 11.01 -3.62
C CYS A 155 18.95 12.11 -3.66
N MET A 156 17.72 11.81 -3.22
CA MET A 156 16.61 12.78 -3.19
C MET A 156 16.23 13.22 -1.76
N LYS A 157 17.05 12.92 -0.75
CA LYS A 157 16.75 13.26 0.66
C LYS A 157 16.48 14.75 0.87
N ILE A 158 17.34 15.62 0.33
CA ILE A 158 17.19 17.07 0.48
C ILE A 158 15.92 17.58 -0.22
N TYR A 159 15.64 17.10 -1.43
CA TYR A 159 14.38 17.39 -2.14
C TYR A 159 13.16 17.01 -1.29
N LYS A 160 13.24 15.86 -0.60
CA LYS A 160 12.16 15.37 0.25
C LYS A 160 11.95 16.22 1.50
N ASP A 161 13.04 16.65 2.15
CA ASP A 161 12.95 17.51 3.32
C ASP A 161 12.34 18.88 2.94
N ILE A 162 12.77 19.50 1.85
CA ILE A 162 12.17 20.75 1.34
C ILE A 162 10.68 20.55 1.00
N TYR A 163 10.34 19.46 0.31
CA TYR A 163 8.95 19.14 -0.02
C TYR A 163 8.07 19.01 1.24
N ASP A 164 8.57 18.34 2.27
CA ASP A 164 7.84 18.16 3.53
C ASP A 164 7.69 19.47 4.31
N ASN A 165 8.71 20.32 4.29
CA ASN A 165 8.69 21.64 4.91
C ASN A 165 7.66 22.58 4.26
N GLY A 166 7.44 22.44 2.95
CA GLY A 166 6.42 23.21 2.21
C GLY A 166 4.99 22.66 2.31
N CYS A 167 4.82 21.43 2.80
CA CYS A 167 3.53 20.76 2.85
C CYS A 167 2.80 21.07 4.18
N LYS A 168 1.73 21.88 4.14
CA LYS A 168 0.93 22.26 5.33
C LYS A 168 0.41 21.07 6.18
N LYS A 169 0.24 19.89 5.58
CA LYS A 169 -0.23 18.68 6.27
C LYS A 169 0.90 17.85 6.88
N SER A 170 2.15 18.21 6.59
CA SER A 170 3.33 17.56 7.14
C SER A 170 3.57 18.04 8.56
N SER A 171 4.02 17.15 9.44
CA SER A 171 4.52 17.53 10.77
C SER A 171 5.81 18.35 10.72
N LYS A 172 6.46 18.43 9.54
CA LYS A 172 7.68 19.22 9.31
C LYS A 172 7.42 20.62 8.72
N TYR A 173 6.16 21.02 8.54
CA TYR A 173 5.83 22.28 7.88
C TYR A 173 6.49 23.48 8.59
N THR A 174 7.23 24.30 7.84
CA THR A 174 7.99 25.44 8.39
C THR A 174 7.34 26.80 8.12
N GLY A 175 6.44 26.89 7.15
CA GLY A 175 5.90 28.17 6.69
C GLY A 175 6.84 28.98 5.78
N ASN A 176 8.02 28.46 5.45
CA ASN A 176 8.96 29.14 4.56
C ASN A 176 8.38 29.28 3.14
N PRO A 177 8.26 30.50 2.58
CA PRO A 177 7.73 30.73 1.24
C PRO A 177 8.43 29.91 0.14
N LYS A 178 9.77 29.77 0.20
CA LYS A 178 10.54 29.02 -0.80
C LYS A 178 10.21 27.52 -0.79
N ASP A 179 10.02 26.94 0.40
CA ASP A 179 9.65 25.53 0.53
C ASP A 179 8.21 25.29 0.04
N ILE A 180 7.31 26.25 0.31
CA ILE A 180 5.91 26.22 -0.16
C ILE A 180 5.85 26.29 -1.69
N GLU A 181 6.65 27.17 -2.31
CA GLU A 181 6.74 27.27 -3.77
C GLU A 181 7.29 25.98 -4.40
N PHE A 182 8.36 25.43 -3.83
CA PHE A 182 8.91 24.14 -4.23
C PHE A 182 7.85 23.03 -4.15
N TYR A 183 7.13 22.92 -3.03
CA TYR A 183 6.04 21.97 -2.85
C TYR A 183 4.96 22.13 -3.93
N LYS A 184 4.52 23.36 -4.21
CA LYS A 184 3.51 23.63 -5.25
C LYS A 184 4.01 23.22 -6.63
N LEU A 185 5.25 23.56 -6.98
CA LEU A 185 5.85 23.19 -8.25
C LEU A 185 5.97 21.67 -8.40
N ALA A 186 6.48 20.98 -7.37
CA ALA A 186 6.61 19.52 -7.37
C ALA A 186 5.27 18.83 -7.64
N ASN A 187 4.18 19.28 -7.01
CA ASN A 187 2.82 18.78 -7.27
C ASN A 187 2.37 19.02 -8.72
N LYS A 188 2.65 20.20 -9.27
CA LYS A 188 2.32 20.57 -10.65
C LYS A 188 3.08 19.68 -11.65
N LEU A 189 4.41 19.65 -11.55
CA LEU A 189 5.29 18.88 -12.45
C LEU A 189 5.02 17.38 -12.36
N SER A 190 4.72 16.86 -11.17
CA SER A 190 4.32 15.46 -11.00
C SER A 190 3.05 15.14 -11.79
N LYS A 191 2.04 16.00 -11.74
CA LYS A 191 0.81 15.80 -12.51
C LYS A 191 1.07 15.90 -14.02
N GLU A 192 1.81 16.91 -14.46
CA GLU A 192 2.13 17.14 -15.87
C GLU A 192 2.95 15.99 -16.46
N SER A 193 4.00 15.57 -15.78
CA SER A 193 4.86 14.46 -16.21
C SER A 193 4.12 13.15 -16.36
N ILE A 194 3.24 12.80 -15.41
CA ILE A 194 2.44 11.58 -15.52
C ILE A 194 1.51 11.66 -16.73
N ILE A 195 0.84 12.80 -16.94
CA ILE A 195 -0.08 12.97 -18.07
C ILE A 195 0.66 12.87 -19.40
N ALA A 196 1.80 13.54 -19.53
CA ALA A 196 2.60 13.53 -20.75
C ALA A 196 3.14 12.11 -21.02
N PHE A 197 3.76 11.48 -20.03
CA PHE A 197 4.29 10.13 -20.15
C PHE A 197 3.22 9.08 -20.48
N MET A 198 2.07 9.13 -19.82
CA MET A 198 0.97 8.19 -20.08
C MET A 198 0.32 8.36 -21.46
N SER A 199 0.57 9.48 -22.14
CA SER A 199 0.09 9.70 -23.51
C SER A 199 0.97 9.04 -24.58
N THR A 200 2.18 8.63 -24.22
CA THR A 200 3.18 8.09 -25.16
C THR A 200 3.67 6.69 -24.78
N THR A 201 3.20 6.13 -23.66
CA THR A 201 3.62 4.81 -23.17
C THR A 201 2.48 3.79 -23.26
N VAL A 202 2.86 2.52 -23.32
CA VAL A 202 1.95 1.37 -23.37
C VAL A 202 2.13 0.56 -22.08
N LEU A 203 1.02 0.11 -21.49
CA LEU A 203 1.03 -0.82 -20.36
C LEU A 203 1.26 -2.24 -20.88
N ASN A 204 2.26 -2.93 -20.33
CA ASN A 204 2.49 -4.35 -20.56
C ASN A 204 1.62 -5.15 -19.58
N ILE A 205 0.46 -5.62 -20.07
CA ILE A 205 -0.51 -6.35 -19.24
C ILE A 205 -0.03 -7.76 -18.88
N ASP A 206 0.85 -8.37 -19.66
CA ASP A 206 1.35 -9.72 -19.40
C ASP A 206 2.25 -9.72 -18.15
N LEU A 207 3.25 -8.83 -18.12
CA LEU A 207 4.11 -8.65 -16.95
C LEU A 207 3.32 -8.21 -15.71
N LEU A 208 2.30 -7.37 -15.90
CA LEU A 208 1.45 -6.95 -14.79
C LEU A 208 0.57 -8.11 -14.29
N ASN A 209 0.03 -8.94 -15.17
CA ASN A 209 -0.74 -10.13 -14.80
C ASN A 209 0.11 -11.16 -14.06
N GLU A 210 1.34 -11.40 -14.50
CA GLU A 210 2.30 -12.26 -13.79
C GLU A 210 2.52 -11.77 -12.35
N TYR A 211 2.73 -10.47 -12.17
CA TYR A 211 2.82 -9.87 -10.84
C TYR A 211 1.52 -10.01 -10.04
N LEU A 212 0.36 -9.76 -10.64
CA LEU A 212 -0.93 -9.86 -9.94
C LEU A 212 -1.20 -11.29 -9.48
N ILE A 213 -1.03 -12.28 -10.35
CA ILE A 213 -1.22 -13.70 -10.05
C ILE A 213 -0.28 -14.12 -8.91
N SER A 214 1.02 -13.86 -9.04
CA SER A 214 2.01 -14.25 -8.03
C SER A 214 1.80 -13.53 -6.69
N SER A 215 1.47 -12.23 -6.71
CA SER A 215 1.30 -11.44 -5.48
C SER A 215 -0.03 -11.67 -4.77
N GLN A 216 -1.06 -12.16 -5.46
CA GLN A 216 -2.37 -12.45 -4.87
C GLN A 216 -2.59 -13.95 -4.61
N ASN A 217 -1.68 -14.82 -5.05
CA ASN A 217 -1.80 -16.27 -4.87
C ASN A 217 -1.96 -16.66 -3.38
N ALA A 218 -2.91 -17.55 -3.10
CA ALA A 218 -3.23 -18.07 -1.77
C ALA A 218 -3.50 -17.01 -0.68
N LYS A 219 -3.77 -15.75 -1.07
CA LYS A 219 -4.01 -14.65 -0.13
C LYS A 219 -5.46 -14.65 0.36
N ILE A 220 -5.62 -14.51 1.67
CA ILE A 220 -6.91 -14.39 2.32
C ILE A 220 -7.03 -12.97 2.88
N TYR A 221 -8.07 -12.24 2.49
CA TYR A 221 -8.31 -10.90 3.02
C TYR A 221 -9.11 -10.97 4.31
N MET A 222 -8.56 -10.38 5.37
CA MET A 222 -9.24 -10.09 6.63
C MET A 222 -9.73 -8.64 6.60
N LEU A 223 -11.02 -8.47 6.41
CA LEU A 223 -11.64 -7.17 6.11
C LEU A 223 -12.43 -6.68 7.33
N TYR A 224 -12.01 -5.57 7.94
CA TYR A 224 -12.68 -5.03 9.14
C TYR A 224 -13.62 -3.87 8.82
N LYS A 225 -14.90 -4.01 9.15
CA LYS A 225 -15.89 -2.92 9.06
C LYS A 225 -17.00 -3.09 10.10
N ASN A 226 -17.45 -1.98 10.67
CA ASN A 226 -18.60 -1.94 11.60
C ASN A 226 -18.51 -2.97 12.73
N GLY A 227 -17.32 -3.15 13.32
CA GLY A 227 -17.10 -4.06 14.44
C GLY A 227 -16.99 -5.54 14.06
N LYS A 228 -16.95 -5.89 12.77
CA LYS A 228 -16.86 -7.27 12.30
C LYS A 228 -15.68 -7.45 11.34
N PHE A 229 -15.09 -8.63 11.38
CA PHE A 229 -14.13 -9.10 10.39
C PHE A 229 -14.83 -10.02 9.40
N HIS A 230 -14.53 -9.85 8.12
CA HIS A 230 -15.05 -10.66 7.03
C HIS A 230 -13.89 -11.31 6.29
N LYS A 231 -14.04 -12.58 5.90
CA LYS A 231 -13.09 -13.26 5.02
C LYS A 231 -13.46 -13.04 3.57
N GLN A 232 -12.46 -12.80 2.75
CA GLN A 232 -12.62 -12.87 1.31
C GLN A 232 -11.40 -13.52 0.66
N ILE A 233 -11.65 -14.49 -0.21
CA ILE A 233 -10.69 -15.01 -1.19
C ILE A 233 -11.13 -14.47 -2.54
N VAL A 234 -10.20 -13.90 -3.30
CA VAL A 234 -10.51 -13.28 -4.59
C VAL A 234 -10.17 -14.25 -5.71
N ASP A 235 -11.15 -14.55 -6.55
CA ASP A 235 -10.95 -15.31 -7.79
C ASP A 235 -9.95 -14.59 -8.70
N PRO A 236 -8.92 -15.25 -9.23
CA PRO A 236 -7.95 -14.64 -10.14
C PRO A 236 -8.56 -13.90 -11.32
N ARG A 237 -9.68 -14.39 -11.88
CA ARG A 237 -10.39 -13.76 -13.00
C ARG A 237 -10.88 -12.35 -12.68
N LYS A 238 -11.00 -11.99 -11.40
CA LYS A 238 -11.38 -10.65 -10.93
C LYS A 238 -10.27 -9.61 -11.06
N TYR A 239 -9.03 -10.03 -11.25
CA TYR A 239 -7.90 -9.12 -11.42
C TYR A 239 -7.02 -9.42 -12.64
N THR A 240 -7.16 -10.59 -13.28
CA THR A 240 -6.52 -10.87 -14.58
C THR A 240 -7.02 -9.87 -15.62
N ILE A 241 -6.11 -9.08 -16.19
CA ILE A 241 -6.38 -8.04 -17.17
C ILE A 241 -6.40 -8.65 -18.58
N VAL A 242 -7.43 -8.32 -19.36
CA VAL A 242 -7.56 -8.75 -20.77
C VAL A 242 -7.38 -7.60 -21.76
N SER A 243 -7.68 -6.37 -21.34
CA SER A 243 -7.47 -5.18 -22.15
C SER A 243 -7.45 -3.94 -21.26
N TYR A 244 -7.01 -2.81 -21.80
CA TYR A 244 -7.04 -1.55 -21.07
C TYR A 244 -7.21 -0.35 -22.01
N THR A 245 -7.55 0.79 -21.42
CA THR A 245 -7.57 2.09 -22.07
C THR A 245 -6.89 3.13 -21.19
N VAL A 246 -6.28 4.15 -21.79
CA VAL A 246 -5.86 5.34 -21.05
C VAL A 246 -7.09 6.19 -20.74
N CYS A 247 -7.26 6.59 -19.48
CA CYS A 247 -8.45 7.32 -19.06
C CYS A 247 -8.49 8.73 -19.67
N LYS A 248 -9.50 8.99 -20.52
CA LYS A 248 -9.67 10.27 -21.26
C LYS A 248 -9.78 11.50 -20.34
N ASN A 249 -10.53 11.38 -19.23
CA ASN A 249 -10.86 12.51 -18.33
C ASN A 249 -9.84 12.71 -17.20
N LYS A 250 -9.02 11.69 -16.90
CA LYS A 250 -8.00 11.70 -15.84
C LYS A 250 -6.80 10.90 -16.33
N LYS A 251 -5.96 11.54 -17.14
CA LYS A 251 -4.80 10.96 -17.84
C LYS A 251 -3.64 10.49 -16.93
N ASN A 252 -3.93 10.13 -15.68
CA ASN A 252 -2.96 9.56 -14.74
C ASN A 252 -3.23 8.08 -14.40
N LYS A 253 -4.13 7.43 -15.14
CA LYS A 253 -4.46 6.03 -14.92
C LYS A 253 -4.89 5.31 -16.18
N PHE A 254 -4.62 4.01 -16.19
CA PHE A 254 -5.25 3.06 -17.09
C PHE A 254 -6.56 2.56 -16.46
N VAL A 255 -7.55 2.30 -17.30
CA VAL A 255 -8.76 1.56 -16.94
C VAL A 255 -8.66 0.22 -17.65
N ALA A 256 -8.40 -0.82 -16.86
CA ALA A 256 -8.22 -2.18 -17.37
C ALA A 256 -9.52 -2.98 -17.19
N LYS A 257 -9.89 -3.73 -18.22
CA LYS A 257 -10.95 -4.73 -18.17
C LYS A 257 -10.36 -6.05 -17.70
N THR A 258 -11.03 -6.67 -16.74
CA THR A 258 -10.63 -7.98 -16.23
C THR A 258 -11.32 -9.09 -17.02
N GLN A 259 -10.88 -10.33 -16.80
CA GLN A 259 -11.49 -11.51 -17.41
C GLN A 259 -12.97 -11.68 -17.02
N GLU A 260 -13.40 -11.21 -15.84
CA GLU A 260 -14.82 -11.12 -15.46
C GLU A 260 -15.56 -9.90 -16.06
N GLY A 261 -14.91 -9.11 -16.92
CA GLY A 261 -15.49 -7.92 -17.54
C GLY A 261 -15.59 -6.70 -16.61
N LYS A 262 -15.02 -6.76 -15.40
CA LYS A 262 -15.00 -5.65 -14.43
C LYS A 262 -13.87 -4.68 -14.74
N ASP A 263 -14.06 -3.43 -14.34
CA ASP A 263 -13.02 -2.40 -14.45
C ASP A 263 -12.15 -2.39 -13.19
N ILE A 264 -10.84 -2.42 -13.37
CA ILE A 264 -9.86 -2.04 -12.35
C ILE A 264 -9.11 -0.78 -12.81
N LYS A 265 -8.78 0.08 -11.85
CA LYS A 265 -8.07 1.33 -12.13
C LYS A 265 -6.61 1.18 -11.73
N ILE A 266 -5.70 1.46 -12.66
CA ILE A 266 -4.25 1.39 -12.45
C ILE A 266 -3.71 2.81 -12.48
N LEU A 267 -3.54 3.40 -11.30
CA LEU A 267 -3.11 4.79 -11.11
C LEU A 267 -1.59 4.87 -11.00
N LEU A 268 -0.94 5.61 -11.90
CA LEU A 268 0.46 6.01 -11.75
C LEU A 268 0.55 7.18 -10.78
N ARG A 269 1.39 7.05 -9.76
CA ARG A 269 1.59 8.10 -8.76
C ARG A 269 2.95 7.99 -8.07
N TRP A 270 3.36 9.10 -7.46
CA TRP A 270 4.43 9.10 -6.46
C TRP A 270 3.83 8.82 -5.07
N LYS A 271 4.44 7.90 -4.31
CA LYS A 271 3.96 7.56 -2.96
C LYS A 271 4.53 8.50 -1.89
N ASN A 272 5.77 8.96 -2.05
CA ASN A 272 6.50 9.67 -1.00
C ASN A 272 6.96 11.06 -1.46
N GLY A 273 6.00 11.91 -1.79
CA GLY A 273 6.24 13.26 -2.31
C GLY A 273 6.14 13.29 -3.82
N ASN A 274 5.24 14.13 -4.32
CA ASN A 274 4.90 14.21 -5.73
C ASN A 274 6.12 14.67 -6.53
N GLY A 275 6.66 13.80 -7.38
CA GLY A 275 7.86 14.08 -8.17
C GLY A 275 9.19 13.99 -7.41
N VAL A 276 9.20 13.41 -6.21
CA VAL A 276 10.38 13.37 -5.34
C VAL A 276 10.85 11.95 -5.05
N ALA A 277 9.95 11.05 -4.66
CA ALA A 277 10.34 9.68 -4.32
C ALA A 277 9.22 8.66 -4.50
N PHE A 278 9.65 7.47 -4.92
CA PHE A 278 8.87 6.24 -4.92
C PHE A 278 7.67 6.26 -5.89
N PRO A 279 7.92 6.27 -7.21
CA PRO A 279 6.88 6.05 -8.20
C PRO A 279 6.33 4.63 -8.06
N ALA A 280 5.02 4.49 -8.22
CA ALA A 280 4.31 3.24 -8.03
C ALA A 280 2.98 3.24 -8.77
N PHE A 281 2.48 2.04 -9.04
CA PHE A 281 1.07 1.85 -9.34
C PHE A 281 0.26 1.72 -8.06
N GLN A 282 -0.95 2.24 -8.09
CA GLN A 282 -2.00 1.93 -7.13
C GLN A 282 -3.17 1.31 -7.91
N ILE A 283 -3.51 0.06 -7.57
CA ILE A 283 -4.55 -0.70 -8.26
C ILE A 283 -5.74 -0.88 -7.33
N SER A 284 -6.91 -0.47 -7.82
CA SER A 284 -8.19 -0.41 -7.09
C SER A 284 -9.37 -0.86 -7.95
#